data_AF-A0A6L8CSE7-F1
#
_entry.id   AF-A0A6L8CSE7-F1
#
_cell.length_a   1.000
_cell.length_b   1.000
_cell.length_c   1.000
_cell.angle_alpha   90.00
_cell.angle_beta   90.00
_cell.angle_gamma   90.00
#
_symmetry.space_group_name_H-M   'P 1'
#
loop_
_entity.id
_entity.type
_entity.pdbx_description
1 polymer ?
#
loop_
_entity_poly.entity_id
_entity_poly.type
_entity_poly.pdbx_seq_one_letter_code
_entity_poly.pdbx_strand_id
1 'polypeptide(L)' 'MSDPVSKSEKPDTEAVLTYLRSLQDRICDELARADGGGGVREDSWQHPNGGGGRTRVIEGGSLIEKG' A
#
# COMPACT_ATOMS: atom_id res chain seq x y z
N MET A 1 -41.67 5.12 -19.92
CA MET A 1 -40.47 4.41 -20.39
C MET A 1 -39.33 5.40 -20.51
N SER A 2 -38.47 5.45 -19.49
CA SER A 2 -37.13 6.05 -19.53
C SER A 2 -36.45 5.62 -18.23
N ASP A 3 -35.62 4.59 -18.30
CA ASP A 3 -34.78 4.14 -17.19
C ASP A 3 -33.54 5.03 -17.10
N PRO A 4 -33.24 5.71 -15.97
CA PRO A 4 -32.02 6.48 -15.83
C PRO A 4 -31.05 5.73 -14.90
N VAL A 5 -30.64 4.52 -15.27
CA VAL A 5 -29.44 3.89 -14.68
C VAL A 5 -28.44 3.69 -15.78
N SER A 6 -27.69 4.75 -16.09
CA SER A 6 -26.41 4.60 -16.78
C SER A 6 -25.55 5.86 -16.58
N LYS A 7 -24.72 5.84 -15.54
CA LYS A 7 -23.39 6.47 -15.56
C LYS A 7 -22.46 5.54 -14.81
N SER A 8 -21.53 4.92 -15.54
CA SER A 8 -20.34 4.32 -14.93
C SER A 8 -19.56 5.46 -14.27
N GLU A 9 -19.72 5.59 -12.97
CA GLU A 9 -19.00 6.58 -12.17
C GLU A 9 -17.59 6.05 -11.95
N LYS A 10 -16.58 6.79 -12.44
CA LYS A 10 -15.18 6.40 -12.24
C LYS A 10 -14.89 6.37 -10.74
N PRO A 11 -14.20 5.34 -10.21
CA PRO A 11 -13.81 5.31 -8.81
C PRO A 11 -12.98 6.54 -8.43
N ASP A 12 -13.15 7.03 -7.21
CA ASP A 12 -12.25 8.03 -6.63
C ASP A 12 -10.87 7.41 -6.41
N THR A 13 -9.96 7.68 -7.32
CA THR A 13 -8.60 7.10 -7.30
C THR A 13 -7.76 7.62 -6.14
N GLU A 14 -8.01 8.84 -5.65
CA GLU A 14 -7.28 9.41 -4.51
C GLU A 14 -7.72 8.77 -3.19
N ALA A 15 -9.01 8.52 -3.03
CA ALA A 15 -9.53 7.76 -1.90
C ALA A 15 -8.98 6.33 -1.88
N VAL A 16 -8.92 5.66 -3.04
CA VAL A 16 -8.33 4.33 -3.15
C VAL A 16 -6.83 4.35 -2.85
N LEU A 17 -6.08 5.30 -3.39
CA LEU A 17 -4.64 5.43 -3.14
C LEU A 17 -4.36 5.65 -1.64
N THR A 18 -5.11 6.53 -1.00
CA THR A 18 -5.02 6.80 0.44
C THR A 18 -5.29 5.53 1.24
N TYR A 19 -6.38 4.82 0.92
CA TYR A 19 -6.72 3.57 1.58
C TYR A 19 -5.60 2.52 1.44
N LEU A 20 -5.07 2.32 0.22
CA LEU A 20 -4.02 1.33 -0.04
C LEU A 20 -2.71 1.69 0.68
N ARG A 21 -2.34 2.98 0.72
CA ARG A 21 -1.18 3.45 1.49
C ARG A 21 -1.36 3.16 2.98
N SER A 22 -2.49 3.55 3.56
CA SER A 22 -2.77 3.28 4.99
C SER A 22 -2.92 1.79 5.30
N LEU A 23 -3.35 0.96 4.35
CA LEU A 23 -3.35 -0.49 4.49
C LEU A 23 -1.93 -1.03 4.53
N GLN A 24 -1.06 -0.59 3.62
CA GLN A 24 0.35 -1.00 3.60
C GLN A 24 1.07 -0.62 4.90
N ASP A 25 0.85 0.58 5.43
CA ASP A 25 1.44 1.00 6.71
C ASP A 25 1.01 0.06 7.84
N ARG A 26 -0.30 -0.18 8.01
CA ARG A 26 -0.81 -1.06 9.07
C ARG A 26 -0.27 -2.48 8.98
N ILE A 27 -0.20 -3.04 7.77
CA ILE A 27 0.35 -4.40 7.58
C ILE A 27 1.82 -4.43 7.99
N CYS A 28 2.63 -3.50 7.47
CA CYS A 28 4.05 -3.46 7.78
C CYS A 28 4.32 -3.20 9.27
N ASP A 29 3.56 -2.32 9.91
CA ASP A 29 3.71 -2.00 11.33
C ASP A 29 3.38 -3.21 12.21
N GLU A 30 2.28 -3.92 11.93
CA GLU A 30 1.91 -5.11 12.70
C GLU A 30 2.88 -6.28 12.47
N LEU A 31 3.39 -6.46 11.25
CA LEU A 31 4.43 -7.45 10.97
C LEU A 31 5.74 -7.13 11.71
N ALA A 32 6.19 -5.87 11.67
CA ALA A 32 7.38 -5.43 12.39
C ALA A 32 7.25 -5.65 13.90
N ARG A 33 6.06 -5.39 14.48
CA ARG A 33 5.77 -5.64 15.90
C ARG A 33 5.82 -7.13 16.23
N ALA A 34 5.21 -7.98 15.39
CA ALA A 34 5.23 -9.43 15.56
C ALA A 34 6.65 -10.01 15.47
N ASP A 35 7.51 -9.38 14.68
CA ASP A 35 8.89 -9.81 14.41
C ASP A 35 9.93 -9.33 15.46
N GLY A 36 9.46 -8.64 16.51
CA GLY A 36 10.30 -8.17 17.63
C GLY A 36 10.67 -6.68 17.55
N GLY A 37 10.01 -5.90 16.70
CA GLY A 37 10.24 -4.48 16.52
C GLY A 37 11.35 -4.14 15.52
N GLY A 38 11.69 -5.09 14.62
CA GLY A 38 12.60 -4.84 13.50
C GLY A 38 12.11 -3.69 12.61
N GLY A 39 13.03 -2.90 12.07
CA GLY A 39 12.69 -1.74 11.24
C GLY A 39 12.17 -2.15 9.86
N VAL A 40 11.16 -1.42 9.37
CA VAL A 40 10.71 -1.53 7.97
C VAL A 40 11.43 -0.47 7.14
N ARG A 41 12.12 -0.87 6.07
CA ARG A 41 12.73 0.07 5.12
C ARG A 41 11.71 0.47 4.07
N GLU A 42 11.60 1.75 3.78
CA GLU A 42 10.77 2.27 2.70
C GLU A 42 11.62 2.78 1.54
N ASP A 43 11.31 2.31 0.33
CA ASP A 43 11.85 2.84 -0.91
C ASP A 43 10.73 3.49 -1.71
N SER A 44 10.69 4.81 -1.73
CA SER A 44 9.83 5.57 -2.62
C SER A 44 10.45 5.68 -4.01
N TRP A 45 9.63 5.52 -5.04
CA TRP A 45 10.10 5.57 -6.42
C TRP A 45 9.07 6.24 -7.35
N GLN A 46 9.59 6.79 -8.44
CA GLN A 46 8.79 7.41 -9.50
C GLN A 46 9.17 6.78 -10.84
N HIS A 47 8.17 6.47 -11.65
CA HIS A 47 8.42 5.87 -12.96
C HIS A 47 8.72 6.97 -13.99
N PRO A 48 9.70 6.80 -14.90
CA PRO A 48 10.06 7.82 -15.88
C PRO A 48 8.91 8.30 -16.77
N ASN A 49 7.94 7.43 -17.04
CA ASN A 49 6.76 7.75 -17.86
C ASN A 49 5.54 8.17 -17.03
N GLY A 50 5.75 8.60 -15.78
CA GLY A 50 4.71 8.96 -14.85
C GLY A 50 4.20 7.77 -14.02
N GLY A 51 3.51 8.09 -12.92
CA GLY A 51 3.21 7.14 -11.86
C GLY A 51 4.38 6.94 -10.90
N GLY A 52 4.19 6.08 -9.90
CA GLY A 52 5.17 5.85 -8.85
C GLY A 52 4.57 5.00 -7.72
N GLY A 53 5.32 4.84 -6.65
CA GLY A 53 4.92 4.01 -5.53
C GLY A 53 5.87 4.09 -4.35
N ARG A 54 5.63 3.20 -3.38
CA ARG A 54 6.62 2.86 -2.37
C ARG A 54 6.67 1.35 -2.19
N THR A 55 7.87 0.85 -1.97
CA THR A 55 8.11 -0.53 -1.54
C THR A 55 8.48 -0.50 -0.07
N ARG A 56 7.99 -1.46 0.71
CA ARG A 56 8.36 -1.66 2.11
C ARG A 56 9.06 -3.00 2.22
N VAL A 57 10.20 -3.05 2.91
CA VAL A 57 11.02 -4.26 3.09
C VAL A 57 11.23 -4.52 4.57
N ILE A 58 11.01 -5.77 4.98
CA ILE A 58 11.31 -6.31 6.31
C ILE A 58 12.34 -7.42 6.11
N GLU A 59 13.46 -7.40 6.81
CA GLU A 59 14.50 -8.43 6.65
C GLU A 59 15.31 -8.61 7.93
N GLY A 60 15.87 -9.81 8.11
CA GLY A 60 16.71 -10.13 9.27
C GLY A 60 15.93 -10.28 10.58
N GLY A 61 14.64 -10.56 10.46
CA GLY A 61 13.72 -10.78 11.57
C GLY A 61 13.93 -12.09 12.31
N SER A 62 13.35 -12.16 13.51
CA SER A 62 13.33 -13.38 14.32
C SER A 62 12.25 -14.38 13.89
N LEU A 63 11.18 -13.87 13.26
CA LEU A 63 10.05 -14.62 12.71
C LEU A 63 10.00 -14.50 11.19
N ILE A 64 10.27 -13.30 10.65
CA ILE A 64 10.23 -13.02 9.21
C ILE A 64 11.66 -12.90 8.70
N GLU A 65 12.11 -13.91 7.94
CA GLU A 65 13.44 -13.86 7.33
C GLU A 65 13.56 -12.72 6.30
N LYS A 66 12.55 -12.57 5.43
CA LYS A 66 12.45 -11.51 4.42
C LYS A 66 11.01 -11.31 3.93
N GLY A 67 10.58 -10.05 3.75
CA GLY A 67 9.26 -9.64 3.27
C GLY A 67 9.24 -8.27 2.61
#